data_AF-A0A1F9RT01-F1
#
_entry.id   AF-A0A1F9RT01-F1
#
_cell.length_a   1.000
_cell.length_b   1.000
_cell.length_c   1.000
_cell.angle_alpha   90.00
_cell.angle_beta   90.00
_cell.angle_gamma   90.00
#
_symmetry.space_group_name_H-M   'P 1'
#
loop_
_entity.id
_entity.type
_entity.pdbx_description
1 polymer ?
#
loop_
_entity_poly.entity_id
_entity_poly.type
_entity_poly.pdbx_seq_one_letter_code
_entity_poly.pdbx_strand_id
1 'polypeptide(L)'
;MTPQKTIEIVTREGDKARIHIFARGIVLERGTETCAFLAGVRVPDWLVQKSAEEIDARELFRLKRPEVRSRFVNRLGVKRVMSSLGGKVIDRSAGCQLIAFDDEGRRRPYLRNGHSSDPWALEELDASIKTVEQALAWLERRREQEKRRERAWRGIRY
;
A
#
# COMPACT_ATOMS: atom_id res chain seq x y z
N MET A 1 18.40 2.19 4.98
CA MET A 1 18.70 0.76 5.21
C MET A 1 19.62 0.23 4.11
N THR A 2 20.47 -0.74 4.41
CA THR A 2 21.28 -1.44 3.40
C THR A 2 20.51 -2.64 2.83
N PRO A 3 20.69 -2.97 1.53
CA PRO A 3 20.10 -4.16 0.96
C PRO A 3 20.73 -5.42 1.58
N GLN A 4 19.90 -6.44 1.82
CA GLN A 4 20.35 -7.74 2.33
C GLN A 4 21.11 -8.52 1.27
N LYS A 5 20.74 -8.33 0.00
CA LYS A 5 21.36 -8.97 -1.15
C LYS A 5 21.22 -8.07 -2.36
N THR A 6 22.26 -8.04 -3.20
CA THR A 6 22.20 -7.43 -4.53
C THR A 6 22.45 -8.52 -5.55
N ILE A 7 21.59 -8.61 -6.57
CA ILE A 7 21.74 -9.52 -7.69
C ILE A 7 21.98 -8.67 -8.94
N GLU A 8 23.08 -8.90 -9.64
CA GLU A 8 23.33 -8.31 -10.95
C GLU A 8 22.87 -9.31 -12.02
N ILE A 9 22.06 -8.82 -12.96
CA ILE A 9 21.57 -9.56 -14.10
C ILE A 9 22.15 -8.90 -15.34
N VAL A 10 22.80 -9.70 -16.17
CA VAL A 10 23.29 -9.27 -17.48
C VAL A 10 22.45 -9.99 -18.54
N THR A 11 21.79 -9.24 -19.41
CA THR A 11 21.04 -9.83 -20.52
C THR A 11 22.01 -10.39 -21.57
N ARG A 12 21.50 -11.22 -22.50
CA ARG A 12 22.31 -11.72 -23.64
C ARG A 12 22.85 -10.59 -24.52
N GLU A 13 22.19 -9.43 -24.51
CA GLU A 13 22.54 -8.22 -25.27
C GLU A 13 23.54 -7.33 -24.51
N GLY A 14 23.92 -7.70 -23.27
CA GLY A 14 24.88 -6.96 -22.45
C GLY A 14 24.28 -5.89 -21.53
N ASP A 15 22.95 -5.68 -21.57
CA ASP A 15 22.27 -4.78 -20.64
C ASP A 15 22.44 -5.28 -19.20
N LYS A 16 22.77 -4.36 -18.30
CA LYS A 16 22.91 -4.64 -16.87
C LYS A 16 21.68 -4.13 -16.11
N ALA A 17 21.14 -4.99 -15.26
CA ALA A 17 20.14 -4.63 -14.26
C ALA A 17 20.61 -5.09 -12.89
N ARG A 18 20.33 -4.31 -11.85
CA ARG A 18 20.59 -4.68 -10.45
C ARG A 18 19.29 -4.79 -9.70
N ILE A 19 19.16 -5.86 -8.93
CA ILE A 19 18.05 -6.08 -8.02
C ILE A 19 18.59 -6.03 -6.60
N HIS A 20 18.21 -4.98 -5.88
CA HIS A 20 18.49 -4.82 -4.47
C HIS A 20 17.32 -5.39 -3.66
N ILE A 21 17.61 -6.43 -2.88
CA ILE A 21 16.63 -7.10 -2.04
C ILE A 21 16.73 -6.54 -0.63
N PHE A 22 15.62 -6.00 -0.16
CA PHE A 22 15.43 -5.54 1.22
C PHE A 22 14.48 -6.49 1.93
N ALA A 23 14.48 -6.46 3.27
CA ALA A 23 13.66 -7.36 4.09
C ALA A 23 12.16 -7.36 3.76
N ARG A 24 11.63 -6.28 3.16
CA ARG A 24 10.20 -6.12 2.86
C ARG A 24 9.89 -5.76 1.42
N GLY A 25 10.89 -5.59 0.57
CA GLY A 25 10.72 -5.09 -0.79
C GLY A 25 11.95 -5.24 -1.66
N ILE A 26 11.81 -4.85 -2.91
CA ILE A 26 12.91 -4.86 -3.88
C ILE A 26 13.02 -3.50 -4.56
N VAL A 27 14.24 -3.13 -4.92
CA VAL A 27 14.54 -2.01 -5.81
C VAL A 27 15.26 -2.57 -7.02
N LEU A 28 14.74 -2.29 -8.21
CA LEU A 28 15.31 -2.67 -9.49
C LEU A 28 15.90 -1.42 -10.14
N GLU A 29 17.17 -1.50 -10.49
CA GLU A 29 17.91 -0.47 -11.22
C GLU A 29 18.28 -1.01 -12.61
N ARG A 30 17.93 -0.28 -13.66
CA ARG A 30 18.32 -0.59 -15.04
C ARG A 30 18.74 0.72 -15.72
N GLY A 31 20.05 0.90 -15.92
CA GLY A 31 20.59 2.16 -16.43
C GLY A 31 20.27 3.32 -15.48
N THR A 32 19.49 4.29 -15.96
CA THR A 32 19.00 5.44 -15.17
C THR A 32 17.62 5.22 -14.56
N GLU A 33 16.95 4.12 -14.88
CA GLU A 33 15.63 3.82 -14.36
C GLU A 33 15.70 3.06 -13.04
N THR A 34 14.98 3.56 -12.04
CA THR A 34 14.82 2.89 -10.74
C THR A 34 13.34 2.63 -10.46
N CYS A 35 13.00 1.38 -10.16
CA CYS A 35 11.66 0.96 -9.80
C CYS A 35 11.68 0.18 -8.49
N ALA A 36 10.82 0.54 -7.54
CA ALA A 36 10.71 -0.17 -6.27
C ALA A 36 9.36 -0.87 -6.13
N PHE A 37 9.36 -2.01 -5.44
CA PHE A 37 8.18 -2.85 -5.26
C PHE A 37 8.05 -3.33 -3.82
N LEU A 38 6.83 -3.23 -3.28
CA LEU A 38 6.42 -3.80 -1.99
C LEU A 38 5.26 -4.77 -2.22
N ALA A 39 5.51 -6.07 -1.97
CA ALA A 39 4.53 -7.14 -2.15
C ALA A 39 3.77 -7.00 -3.47
N GLY A 40 4.52 -6.92 -4.57
CA GLY A 40 4.02 -6.82 -5.95
C GLY A 40 3.52 -5.44 -6.39
N VAL A 41 3.41 -4.46 -5.50
CA VAL A 41 2.94 -3.11 -5.83
C VAL A 41 4.12 -2.20 -6.12
N ARG A 42 4.14 -1.52 -7.27
CA ARG A 42 5.13 -0.47 -7.56
C ARG A 42 4.94 0.71 -6.62
N VAL A 43 5.97 1.04 -5.86
CA VAL A 43 5.97 2.11 -4.85
C VAL A 43 7.16 3.05 -5.09
N PRO A 44 7.19 4.23 -4.44
CA PRO A 44 8.40 5.03 -4.35
C PRO A 44 9.53 4.25 -3.69
N ASP A 45 10.75 4.45 -4.18
CA ASP A 45 11.97 3.79 -3.72
C ASP A 45 12.28 4.05 -2.24
N TRP A 46 12.08 5.28 -1.79
CA TRP A 46 12.26 5.66 -0.38
C TRP A 46 11.39 4.83 0.57
N LEU A 47 10.24 4.31 0.12
CA LEU A 47 9.36 3.48 0.96
C LEU A 47 9.95 2.08 1.23
N VAL A 48 10.83 1.62 0.34
CA VAL A 48 11.59 0.37 0.50
C VAL A 48 12.91 0.62 1.23
N GLN A 49 13.62 1.69 0.87
CA GLN A 49 14.99 1.94 1.32
C GLN A 49 15.08 2.54 2.74
N LYS A 50 14.11 3.37 3.15
CA LYS A 50 14.09 3.97 4.50
C LYS A 50 13.56 3.00 5.53
N SER A 51 14.04 3.13 6.77
CA SER A 51 13.44 2.45 7.92
C SER A 51 12.03 3.00 8.18
N ALA A 52 11.22 2.30 8.99
CA ALA A 52 9.88 2.81 9.29
C ALA A 52 9.99 4.15 10.04
N GLU A 53 10.97 4.23 10.93
CA GLU A 53 11.23 5.33 11.85
C GLU A 53 11.61 6.62 11.11
N GLU A 54 12.32 6.50 9.97
CA GLU A 54 12.76 7.60 9.12
C GLU A 54 11.66 8.18 8.22
N ILE A 55 10.52 7.49 8.10
CA ILE A 55 9.43 7.93 7.23
C ILE A 55 8.42 8.76 8.03
N ASP A 56 8.17 9.99 7.60
CA ASP A 56 7.10 10.82 8.12
C ASP A 56 5.73 10.26 7.70
N ALA A 57 4.83 10.09 8.67
CA ALA A 57 3.47 9.61 8.43
C ALA A 57 2.67 10.54 7.50
N ARG A 58 2.99 11.84 7.44
CA ARG A 58 2.34 12.82 6.55
C ARG A 58 2.60 12.56 5.07
N GLU A 59 3.63 11.80 4.72
CA GLU A 59 3.86 11.36 3.34
C GLU A 59 2.67 10.57 2.76
N LEU A 60 1.83 9.98 3.63
CA LEU A 60 0.59 9.32 3.25
C LEU A 60 -0.29 10.17 2.31
N PHE A 61 -0.36 11.48 2.55
CA PHE A 61 -1.24 12.38 1.80
C PHE A 61 -0.71 12.69 0.40
N ARG A 62 0.59 12.51 0.16
CA ARG A 62 1.22 12.67 -1.17
C ARG A 62 1.00 11.45 -2.07
N LEU A 63 0.66 10.30 -1.50
CA LEU A 63 0.43 9.06 -2.23
C LEU A 63 -0.97 9.04 -2.86
N LYS A 64 -1.01 9.08 -4.20
CA LYS A 64 -2.27 9.13 -4.97
C LYS A 64 -3.01 7.79 -5.04
N ARG A 65 -2.26 6.68 -5.11
CA ARG A 65 -2.79 5.33 -5.36
C ARG A 65 -3.16 4.62 -4.04
N PRO A 66 -4.40 4.15 -3.85
CA PRO A 66 -4.83 3.42 -2.64
C PRO A 66 -3.93 2.22 -2.29
N GLU A 67 -3.51 1.45 -3.27
CA GLU A 67 -2.63 0.30 -3.09
C GLU A 67 -1.25 0.70 -2.54
N VAL A 68 -0.72 1.86 -2.94
CA VAL A 68 0.56 2.38 -2.43
C VAL A 68 0.39 2.87 -1.00
N ARG A 69 -0.72 3.56 -0.70
CA ARG A 69 -1.05 3.99 0.67
C ARG A 69 -1.22 2.82 1.63
N SER A 70 -1.90 1.75 1.20
CA SER A 70 -2.01 0.53 1.99
C SER A 70 -0.63 -0.10 2.28
N ARG A 71 0.28 -0.15 1.30
CA ARG A 71 1.66 -0.61 1.54
C ARG A 71 2.42 0.32 2.49
N PHE A 72 2.20 1.63 2.39
CA PHE A 72 2.78 2.60 3.30
C PHE A 72 2.33 2.39 4.74
N VAL A 73 1.02 2.29 4.99
CA VAL A 73 0.47 2.07 6.34
C VAL A 73 0.98 0.77 6.95
N ASN A 74 1.02 -0.32 6.17
CA ASN A 74 1.58 -1.60 6.60
C ASN A 74 3.09 -1.52 6.89
N ARG A 75 3.83 -0.71 6.11
CA ARG A 75 5.27 -0.53 6.27
C ARG A 75 5.63 0.24 7.54
N LEU A 76 4.87 1.30 7.85
CA LEU A 76 5.06 2.13 9.04
C LEU A 76 4.45 1.51 10.30
N GLY A 77 3.46 0.64 10.13
CA GLY A 77 2.65 0.10 11.21
C GLY A 77 1.47 1.02 11.53
N VAL A 78 0.28 0.43 11.60
CA VAL A 78 -0.99 1.14 11.81
C VAL A 78 -0.97 1.96 13.10
N LYS A 79 -0.42 1.40 14.20
CA LYS A 79 -0.29 2.12 15.47
C LYS A 79 0.48 3.43 15.33
N ARG A 80 1.60 3.42 14.58
CA ARG A 80 2.43 4.62 14.35
C ARG A 80 1.68 5.64 13.50
N VAL A 81 1.01 5.19 12.44
CA VAL A 81 0.19 6.08 11.60
C VAL A 81 -0.93 6.72 12.42
N MET A 82 -1.66 5.93 13.22
CA MET A 82 -2.72 6.43 14.08
C MET A 82 -2.21 7.44 15.12
N SER A 83 -1.09 7.12 15.78
CA SER A 83 -0.48 8.00 16.77
C SER A 83 0.04 9.30 16.17
N SER A 84 0.53 9.27 14.93
CA SER A 84 1.16 10.43 14.29
C SER A 84 0.14 11.35 13.61
N LEU A 85 -0.90 10.78 13.00
CA LEU A 85 -1.88 11.54 12.21
C LEU A 85 -3.19 11.82 12.94
N GLY A 86 -3.47 11.15 14.07
CA GLY A 86 -4.72 11.37 14.82
C GLY A 86 -5.96 10.95 14.03
N GLY A 87 -6.21 9.65 13.90
CA GLY A 87 -7.37 9.12 13.18
C GLY A 87 -8.69 9.40 13.89
N LYS A 88 -9.67 9.94 13.18
CA LYS A 88 -11.03 10.18 13.69
C LYS A 88 -11.99 9.10 13.19
N VAL A 89 -12.73 8.48 14.11
CA VAL A 89 -13.85 7.62 13.70
C VAL A 89 -14.98 8.50 13.20
N ILE A 90 -15.36 8.31 11.94
CA ILE A 90 -16.36 9.11 11.22
C ILE A 90 -17.67 8.38 11.01
N ASP A 91 -17.67 7.04 11.10
CA ASP A 91 -18.88 6.21 11.06
C ASP A 91 -18.62 4.86 11.75
N ARG A 92 -19.67 4.20 12.23
CA ARG A 92 -19.64 2.87 12.85
C ARG A 92 -20.88 2.08 12.46
N SER A 93 -20.70 0.84 12.02
CA SER A 93 -21.82 -0.07 11.73
C SER A 93 -21.36 -1.53 11.80
N ALA A 94 -22.20 -2.40 12.35
CA ALA A 94 -21.99 -3.86 12.38
C ALA A 94 -20.56 -4.30 12.73
N GLY A 95 -20.00 -3.80 13.84
CA GLY A 95 -18.65 -4.13 14.28
C GLY A 95 -17.52 -3.49 13.45
N CYS A 96 -17.83 -2.76 12.39
CA CYS A 96 -16.87 -2.01 11.59
C CYS A 96 -16.79 -0.55 12.05
N GLN A 97 -15.60 0.03 11.89
CA GLN A 97 -15.34 1.45 12.14
C GLN A 97 -14.74 2.08 10.90
N LEU A 98 -15.30 3.20 10.46
CA LEU A 98 -14.70 4.02 9.43
C LEU A 98 -13.83 5.08 10.10
N ILE A 99 -12.53 5.07 9.83
CA ILE A 99 -11.53 5.97 10.40
C ILE A 99 -11.04 6.87 9.28
N ALA A 100 -11.02 8.19 9.48
CA ALA A 100 -10.37 9.12 8.56
C ALA A 100 -9.16 9.78 9.20
N PHE A 101 -8.08 9.83 8.44
CA PHE A 101 -6.99 10.76 8.66
C PHE A 101 -7.22 12.00 7.79
N ASP A 102 -6.89 13.17 8.31
CA ASP A 102 -7.01 14.44 7.60
C ASP A 102 -5.75 15.26 7.82
N ASP A 103 -5.27 15.89 6.75
CA ASP A 103 -4.16 16.82 6.76
C ASP A 103 -4.48 17.92 5.75
N GLU A 104 -4.74 19.13 6.24
CA GLU A 104 -5.11 20.29 5.43
C GLU A 104 -6.29 20.01 4.46
N GLY A 105 -7.30 19.26 4.91
CA GLY A 105 -8.49 18.92 4.11
C GLY A 105 -8.29 17.74 3.14
N ARG A 106 -7.10 17.14 3.09
CA ARG A 106 -6.85 15.91 2.32
C ARG A 106 -7.28 14.70 3.11
N ARG A 107 -8.57 14.37 3.06
CA ARG A 107 -9.11 13.21 3.78
C ARG A 107 -8.65 11.86 3.20
N ARG A 108 -8.30 10.92 4.08
CA ARG A 108 -7.98 9.52 3.76
C ARG A 108 -8.78 8.58 4.66
N PRO A 109 -9.89 8.00 4.15
CA PRO A 109 -10.72 7.06 4.90
C PRO A 109 -10.18 5.63 4.83
N TYR A 110 -10.33 4.92 5.94
CA TYR A 110 -9.94 3.53 6.15
C TYR A 110 -11.06 2.78 6.85
N LEU A 111 -11.37 1.59 6.38
CA LEU A 111 -12.26 0.68 7.07
C LEU A 111 -11.45 -0.19 8.03
N ARG A 112 -11.84 -0.18 9.30
CA ARG A 112 -11.41 -1.17 10.29
C ARG A 112 -12.54 -2.16 10.49
N ASN A 113 -12.31 -3.41 10.14
CA ASN A 113 -13.26 -4.49 10.36
C ASN A 113 -13.02 -5.12 11.75
N GLY A 114 -14.00 -5.03 12.65
CA GLY A 114 -13.89 -5.60 14.00
C GLY A 114 -13.89 -7.13 14.06
N HIS A 115 -14.22 -7.80 12.96
CA HIS A 115 -14.14 -9.26 12.82
C HIS A 115 -12.79 -9.74 12.24
N SER A 116 -11.87 -8.82 11.95
CA SER A 116 -10.52 -9.17 11.50
C SER A 116 -9.73 -9.84 12.63
N SER A 117 -8.99 -10.91 12.29
CA SER A 117 -8.05 -11.54 13.23
C SER A 117 -6.88 -10.62 13.59
N ASP A 118 -6.55 -9.66 12.73
CA ASP A 118 -5.68 -8.54 13.06
C ASP A 118 -6.54 -7.32 13.44
N PRO A 119 -6.60 -6.94 14.73
CA PRO A 119 -7.40 -5.82 15.20
C PRO A 119 -6.90 -4.47 14.69
N TRP A 120 -5.70 -4.42 14.09
CA TRP A 120 -5.12 -3.21 13.50
C TRP A 120 -5.23 -3.20 11.97
N ALA A 121 -5.78 -4.23 11.34
CA ALA A 121 -5.97 -4.23 9.89
C ALA A 121 -6.85 -3.05 9.46
N LEU A 122 -6.30 -2.24 8.55
CA LEU A 122 -7.00 -1.14 7.91
C LEU A 122 -7.10 -1.40 6.41
N GLU A 123 -8.33 -1.44 5.91
CA GLU A 123 -8.59 -1.48 4.47
C GLU A 123 -8.68 -0.04 3.95
N GLU A 124 -7.79 0.31 3.03
CA GLU A 124 -7.78 1.62 2.38
C GLU A 124 -9.00 1.78 1.47
N LEU A 125 -9.62 2.96 1.52
CA LEU A 125 -10.79 3.30 0.72
C LEU A 125 -10.53 4.48 -0.23
N ASP A 126 -11.48 4.70 -1.13
CA ASP A 126 -11.50 5.94 -1.92
C ASP A 126 -11.82 7.15 -1.03
N ALA A 127 -11.22 8.31 -1.34
CA ALA A 127 -11.37 9.53 -0.54
C ALA A 127 -12.81 10.06 -0.46
N SER A 128 -13.67 9.69 -1.43
CA SER A 128 -15.08 10.08 -1.46
C SER A 128 -15.96 9.31 -0.46
N ILE A 129 -15.47 8.19 0.10
CA ILE A 129 -16.25 7.33 0.99
C ILE A 129 -16.47 7.99 2.35
N LYS A 130 -17.74 8.06 2.78
CA LYS A 130 -18.16 8.73 4.02
C LYS A 130 -18.84 7.80 5.03
N THR A 131 -19.33 6.64 4.62
CA THR A 131 -20.03 5.69 5.49
C THR A 131 -19.44 4.27 5.37
N VAL A 132 -19.67 3.45 6.39
CA VAL A 132 -19.28 2.03 6.42
C VAL A 132 -19.98 1.25 5.30
N GLU A 133 -21.25 1.53 5.04
CA GLU A 133 -21.99 0.89 3.95
C GLU A 133 -21.35 1.15 2.58
N GLN A 134 -21.00 2.42 2.31
CA GLN A 134 -20.28 2.79 1.09
C GLN A 134 -18.93 2.09 0.99
N ALA A 135 -18.21 1.97 2.12
CA ALA A 135 -16.93 1.27 2.19
C ALA A 135 -17.06 -0.21 1.83
N LEU A 136 -18.02 -0.92 2.42
CA LEU A 136 -18.27 -2.34 2.16
C LEU A 136 -18.64 -2.58 0.69
N ALA A 137 -19.56 -1.78 0.15
CA ALA A 137 -19.95 -1.88 -1.26
C ALA A 137 -18.77 -1.57 -2.22
N TRP A 138 -17.90 -0.63 -1.85
CA TRP A 138 -16.70 -0.32 -2.63
C TRP A 138 -15.69 -1.48 -2.63
N LEU A 139 -15.45 -2.09 -1.47
CA LEU A 139 -14.55 -3.23 -1.33
C LEU A 139 -15.05 -4.46 -2.10
N GLU A 140 -16.36 -4.73 -2.06
CA GLU A 140 -16.96 -5.83 -2.81
C GLU A 140 -16.75 -5.67 -4.33
N ARG A 141 -17.07 -4.48 -4.87
CA ARG A 141 -16.82 -4.16 -6.29
C ARG A 141 -15.34 -4.33 -6.66
N ARG A 142 -14.43 -3.87 -5.80
CA ARG A 142 -12.99 -3.99 -6.03
C ARG A 142 -12.55 -5.47 -6.09
N ARG A 143 -13.03 -6.30 -5.15
CA ARG A 143 -12.74 -7.74 -5.13
C ARG A 143 -13.28 -8.44 -6.38
N GLU A 144 -14.46 -8.04 -6.87
CA GLU A 144 -15.00 -8.60 -8.11
C GLU A 144 -14.13 -8.23 -9.33
N GLN A 145 -13.69 -6.98 -9.42
CA GLN A 145 -12.78 -6.53 -10.48
C GLN A 145 -11.44 -7.28 -10.45
N GLU A 146 -10.87 -7.50 -9.27
CA GLU A 146 -9.64 -8.28 -9.09
C GLU A 146 -9.85 -9.72 -9.58
N LYS A 147 -10.94 -10.40 -9.18
CA LYS A 147 -11.29 -11.75 -9.67
C LYS A 147 -11.47 -11.80 -11.19
N ARG A 148 -12.11 -10.78 -11.78
CA ARG A 148 -12.27 -10.69 -13.25
C ARG A 148 -10.93 -10.55 -13.95
N ARG A 149 -10.03 -9.71 -13.42
CA ARG A 149 -8.67 -9.55 -13.95
C ARG A 149 -7.87 -10.84 -13.84
N GLU A 150 -7.96 -11.55 -12.72
CA GLU A 150 -7.30 -12.85 -12.55
C GLU A 150 -7.82 -13.90 -13.54
N ARG A 151 -9.14 -13.96 -13.75
CA ARG A 151 -9.74 -14.86 -14.76
C ARG A 151 -9.28 -14.52 -16.17
N ALA A 152 -9.21 -13.24 -16.53
CA ALA A 152 -8.70 -12.80 -17.82
C ALA A 152 -7.23 -13.21 -18.00
N TRP A 153 -6.39 -13.06 -16.97
CA TRP A 153 -5.00 -13.50 -17.00
C TRP A 153 -4.84 -15.02 -17.14
N ARG A 154 -5.64 -15.82 -16.43
CA ARG A 154 -5.62 -17.29 -16.55
C ARG A 154 -6.18 -17.81 -17.88
N GLY A 155 -6.97 -16.99 -18.59
CA GLY A 155 -7.51 -17.30 -19.91
C GLY A 155 -6.51 -17.09 -21.05
N ILE A 156 -5.39 -16.41 -20.81
CA ILE A 156 -4.30 -16.25 -21.78
C ILE A 156 -3.45 -17.53 -21.69
N ARG A 157 -3.81 -18.55 -22.48
CA ARG A 157 -2.92 -19.69 -22.75
C ARG A 157 -1.87 -19.23 -23.77
N TYR A 158 -0.60 -19.44 -23.43
CA TYR A 158 0.49 -19.45 -24.41
C TYR A 158 0.41 -20.70 -25.27
#